data_AF-Q8NJS4-F1
#
_entry.id   AF-Q8NJS4-F1
#
_cell.length_a   1.000
_cell.length_b   1.000
_cell.length_c   1.000
_cell.angle_alpha   90.00
_cell.angle_beta   90.00
_cell.angle_gamma   90.00
#
_symmetry.space_group_name_H-M   'P 1'
#
loop_
_entity.id
_entity.type
_entity.pdbx_description
1 polymer ?
#
loop_
_entity_poly.entity_id
_entity_poly.type
_entity_poly.pdbx_seq_one_letter_code
_entity_poly.pdbx_strand_id
1 'polypeptide(L)'
;VIAIDINDPLAPKLNDIEDVEKYFPGLLRATNEWFRIYKIPDGKPENQFAFSGEAKNKKYALDIIKETNESWKQLIAGKSTDSKDIALENTKVTDSPYYSASAASAIPAAAPQADAPIDKSVDKWFFISGSA
;
A
#
# COMPACT_ATOMS: atom_id res chain seq x y z
N VAL A 1 5.70 -1.28 2.59
CA VAL A 1 5.99 -0.65 3.90
C VAL A 1 5.25 -1.43 4.96
N ILE A 2 5.89 -1.76 6.08
CA ILE A 2 5.24 -2.30 7.27
C ILE A 2 5.15 -1.15 8.26
N ALA A 3 3.97 -0.90 8.81
CA ALA A 3 3.69 0.23 9.68
C ALA A 3 2.71 -0.18 10.78
N ILE A 4 2.63 0.64 11.82
CA ILE A 4 1.63 0.53 12.89
C ILE A 4 1.03 1.91 13.15
N ASP A 5 -0.25 1.95 13.53
CA ASP A 5 -0.91 3.17 13.97
C ASP A 5 -0.24 3.69 15.25
N ILE A 6 0.00 5.00 15.33
CA ILE A 6 0.61 5.64 16.50
C ILE A 6 -0.25 5.51 17.77
N ASN A 7 -1.55 5.23 17.63
CA ASN A 7 -2.49 5.04 18.72
C ASN A 7 -2.60 3.58 19.17
N ASP A 8 -1.94 2.65 18.48
CA ASP A 8 -1.93 1.25 18.90
C ASP A 8 -1.21 1.11 20.26
N PRO A 9 -1.75 0.32 21.21
CA PRO A 9 -1.10 0.10 22.52
C PRO A 9 0.34 -0.43 22.44
N LEU A 10 0.71 -1.08 21.34
CA LEU A 10 2.06 -1.59 21.08
C LEU A 10 2.94 -0.59 20.30
N ALA A 11 2.41 0.50 19.75
CA ALA A 11 3.19 1.47 18.98
C ALA A 11 4.45 1.97 19.71
N PRO A 12 4.42 2.30 21.02
CA PRO A 12 5.63 2.70 21.74
C PRO A 12 6.73 1.61 21.81
N LYS A 13 6.35 0.35 21.57
CA LYS A 13 7.22 -0.83 21.66
C LYS A 13 7.72 -1.31 20.29
N LEU A 14 7.25 -0.74 19.19
CA LEU A 14 7.53 -1.17 17.82
C LEU A 14 8.26 -0.06 17.08
N ASN A 15 9.58 -0.04 17.18
CA ASN A 15 10.41 1.05 16.69
C ASN A 15 11.24 0.68 15.45
N ASP A 16 11.50 -0.62 15.26
CA ASP A 16 12.13 -1.15 14.05
C ASP A 16 11.57 -2.55 13.69
N ILE A 17 12.02 -3.11 12.56
CA ILE A 17 11.42 -4.31 11.97
C ILE A 17 11.55 -5.56 12.86
N GLU A 18 12.60 -5.64 13.68
CA GLU A 18 12.84 -6.76 14.60
C GLU A 18 11.78 -6.82 15.71
N ASP A 19 11.23 -5.67 16.11
CA ASP A 19 10.16 -5.62 17.11
C ASP A 19 8.87 -6.26 16.56
N VAL A 20 8.66 -6.24 15.25
CA VAL A 20 7.49 -6.87 14.62
C VAL A 20 7.52 -8.37 14.85
N GLU A 21 8.66 -9.04 14.64
CA GLU A 21 8.76 -10.48 14.90
C GLU A 21 8.68 -10.80 16.40
N LYS A 22 9.16 -9.89 17.25
CA LYS A 22 9.08 -10.04 18.72
C LYS A 22 7.64 -10.00 19.25
N TYR A 23 6.81 -9.07 18.78
CA TYR A 23 5.45 -8.89 19.28
C TYR A 23 4.38 -9.59 18.41
N PHE A 24 4.70 -9.89 17.16
CA PHE A 24 3.83 -10.57 16.19
C PHE A 24 4.58 -11.73 15.51
N PRO A 25 4.99 -12.76 16.27
CA PRO A 25 5.80 -13.85 15.74
C PRO A 25 5.11 -14.55 14.56
N GLY A 26 5.84 -14.70 13.46
CA GLY A 26 5.36 -15.32 12.21
C GLY A 26 4.60 -14.40 11.27
N LEU A 27 4.25 -13.16 11.66
CA LEU A 27 3.51 -12.22 10.81
C LEU A 27 4.29 -11.85 9.55
N LEU A 28 5.60 -11.62 9.65
CA LEU A 28 6.44 -11.28 8.50
C LEU A 28 6.48 -12.43 7.48
N ARG A 29 6.61 -13.66 7.97
CA ARG A 29 6.58 -14.88 7.14
C ARG A 29 5.22 -15.05 6.45
N ALA A 30 4.12 -14.89 7.20
CA ALA A 30 2.77 -14.96 6.64
C ALA A 30 2.51 -13.85 5.61
N THR A 31 3.05 -12.64 5.83
CA THR A 31 2.95 -11.53 4.88
C THR A 31 3.69 -11.83 3.58
N ASN A 32 4.89 -12.41 3.67
CA ASN A 32 5.65 -12.87 2.50
C ASN A 32 4.85 -13.90 1.68
N GLU A 33 4.34 -14.94 2.36
CA GLU A 33 3.54 -15.99 1.74
C GLU A 33 2.27 -15.43 1.08
N TRP A 34 1.53 -14.57 1.79
CA TRP A 34 0.30 -13.97 1.28
C TRP A 34 0.55 -13.23 -0.04
N PHE A 35 1.56 -12.36 -0.09
CA PHE A 35 1.88 -11.62 -1.31
C PHE A 35 2.42 -12.51 -2.43
N ARG A 36 3.04 -13.66 -2.13
CA ARG A 36 3.45 -14.64 -3.15
C ARG A 36 2.25 -15.26 -3.83
N ILE A 37 1.24 -15.69 -3.06
CA ILE A 37 0.20 -16.60 -3.56
C ILE A 37 -1.16 -15.93 -3.86
N TYR A 38 -1.43 -14.69 -3.42
CA TYR A 38 -2.79 -14.12 -3.49
C TYR A 38 -3.41 -14.01 -4.89
N LYS A 39 -2.61 -14.00 -5.95
CA LYS A 39 -3.10 -13.93 -7.35
C LYS A 39 -3.19 -15.29 -8.05
N ILE A 40 -2.77 -16.36 -7.40
CA ILE A 40 -2.84 -17.73 -7.96
C ILE A 40 -4.31 -18.16 -8.19
N PRO A 41 -5.27 -17.85 -7.31
CA PRO A 41 -6.69 -18.10 -7.58
C PRO A 41 -7.21 -17.41 -8.86
N ASP A 42 -6.60 -16.29 -9.24
CA ASP A 42 -6.93 -15.55 -10.47
C ASP A 42 -6.22 -16.13 -11.72
N GLY A 43 -5.49 -17.24 -11.59
CA GLY A 43 -4.71 -17.85 -12.67
C GLY A 43 -3.40 -17.13 -13.01
N LYS A 44 -2.92 -16.23 -12.14
CA LYS A 44 -1.63 -15.53 -12.32
C LYS A 44 -0.49 -16.30 -11.66
N PRO A 45 0.76 -16.15 -12.14
CA PRO A 45 1.91 -16.77 -11.51
C PRO A 45 2.15 -16.24 -10.09
N GLU A 46 2.86 -17.04 -9.30
CA GLU A 46 3.37 -16.66 -7.99
C GLU A 46 4.28 -15.41 -8.08
N ASN A 47 4.12 -14.46 -7.16
CA ASN A 47 5.01 -13.29 -7.10
C ASN A 47 6.36 -13.65 -6.49
N GLN A 48 7.38 -12.85 -6.78
CA GLN A 48 8.73 -12.97 -6.21
C GLN A 48 9.12 -11.71 -5.45
N PHE A 49 10.05 -11.88 -4.50
CA PHE A 49 10.64 -10.79 -3.74
C PHE A 49 12.14 -10.72 -3.99
N ALA A 50 12.67 -9.49 -4.05
CA ALA A 50 14.10 -9.27 -3.89
C ALA A 50 14.55 -9.65 -2.46
N PHE A 51 15.87 -9.76 -2.25
CA PHE A 51 16.47 -10.05 -0.93
C PHE A 51 15.91 -11.32 -0.25
N SER A 52 15.51 -12.31 -1.04
CA SER A 52 14.88 -13.55 -0.54
C SER A 52 13.66 -13.31 0.35
N GLY A 53 12.96 -12.18 0.19
CA GLY A 53 11.79 -11.84 0.99
C GLY A 53 12.05 -11.20 2.35
N GLU A 54 13.31 -10.82 2.64
CA GLU A 54 13.68 -10.15 3.88
C GLU A 54 12.97 -8.79 4.05
N ALA A 55 12.29 -8.61 5.19
CA ALA A 55 11.73 -7.32 5.56
C ALA A 55 12.86 -6.38 6.00
N LYS A 56 13.14 -5.34 5.20
CA LYS A 56 14.17 -4.37 5.52
C LYS A 56 13.73 -3.45 6.67
N ASN A 57 14.72 -3.00 7.45
CA ASN A 57 14.53 -2.15 8.61
C ASN A 57 13.96 -0.77 8.27
N LYS A 58 13.59 -0.02 9.31
CA LYS A 58 13.02 1.32 9.23
C LYS A 58 13.90 2.28 8.44
N LYS A 59 15.22 2.23 8.62
CA LYS A 59 16.14 3.10 7.87
C LYS A 59 15.99 2.89 6.36
N TYR A 60 16.04 1.63 5.91
CA TYR A 60 15.88 1.30 4.50
C TYR A 60 14.49 1.72 3.99
N ALA A 61 13.45 1.46 4.77
CA ALA A 61 12.09 1.86 4.42
C ALA A 61 11.95 3.39 4.23
N LEU A 62 12.56 4.19 5.11
CA LEU A 62 12.56 5.65 5.00
C LEU A 62 13.29 6.14 3.74
N ASP A 63 14.40 5.49 3.36
CA ASP A 63 15.15 5.83 2.15
C ASP A 63 14.28 5.60 0.88
N ILE A 64 13.55 4.47 0.80
CA ILE A 64 12.62 4.18 -0.32
C ILE A 64 11.38 5.08 -0.31
N ILE A 65 10.83 5.40 0.87
CA ILE A 65 9.71 6.35 1.00
C ILE A 65 10.14 7.73 0.48
N LYS A 66 11.36 8.17 0.82
CA LYS A 66 11.91 9.43 0.31
C LYS A 66 12.03 9.40 -1.21
N GLU A 67 12.60 8.34 -1.79
CA GLU A 67 12.75 8.20 -3.24
C GLU A 67 11.40 8.30 -3.98
N THR A 68 10.39 7.57 -3.50
CA THR A 68 9.05 7.59 -4.10
C THR A 68 8.32 8.93 -3.88
N ASN A 69 8.57 9.61 -2.77
CA ASN A 69 8.10 10.98 -2.55
C ASN A 69 8.73 11.99 -3.51
N GLU A 70 10.04 11.89 -3.79
CA GLU A 70 10.69 12.73 -4.80
C GLU A 70 10.16 12.46 -6.20
N SER A 71 9.87 11.19 -6.54
CA SER A 71 9.20 10.82 -7.78
C SER A 71 7.81 11.47 -7.88
N TRP A 72 7.03 11.44 -6.80
CA TRP A 72 5.73 12.12 -6.73
C TRP A 72 5.86 13.64 -6.88
N LYS A 73 6.87 14.29 -6.26
CA LYS A 73 7.11 15.73 -6.42
C LYS A 73 7.38 16.11 -7.87
N GLN A 74 8.13 15.29 -8.62
CA GLN A 74 8.33 15.49 -10.04
C GLN A 74 7.03 15.32 -10.83
N LEU A 75 6.25 14.27 -10.52
CA LEU A 75 4.97 14.01 -11.15
C LEU A 75 3.98 15.17 -10.95
N ILE A 76 3.74 15.59 -9.70
CA ILE A 76 2.76 16.63 -9.37
C ILE A 76 3.19 18.02 -9.83
N ALA A 77 4.49 18.24 -10.04
CA ALA A 77 5.03 19.46 -10.66
C ALA A 77 4.94 19.47 -12.20
N GLY A 78 4.40 18.40 -12.81
CA GLY A 78 4.31 18.27 -14.27
C GLY A 78 5.66 18.03 -14.96
N LYS A 79 6.65 17.49 -14.22
CA LYS A 79 8.01 17.27 -14.71
C LYS A 79 8.32 15.80 -15.02
N SER A 80 7.37 14.89 -14.78
CA SER A 80 7.51 13.50 -15.22
C SER A 80 7.51 13.43 -16.75
N THR A 81 8.33 12.56 -17.32
CA THR A 81 8.36 12.31 -18.78
C THR A 81 7.05 11.72 -19.29
N ASP A 82 6.38 10.93 -18.44
CA ASP A 82 5.08 10.32 -18.71
C ASP A 82 4.31 10.24 -17.38
N SER A 83 3.10 10.80 -17.35
CA SER A 83 2.22 10.79 -16.19
C SER A 83 1.31 9.57 -16.12
N LYS A 84 1.37 8.66 -17.11
CA LYS A 84 0.53 7.45 -17.20
C LYS A 84 -0.97 7.75 -17.08
N ASP A 85 -1.39 8.88 -17.65
CA ASP A 85 -2.77 9.38 -17.64
C ASP A 85 -3.35 9.57 -16.22
N ILE A 86 -2.50 9.73 -15.20
CA ILE A 86 -2.93 10.00 -13.83
C ILE A 86 -3.63 11.36 -13.78
N ALA A 87 -4.83 11.40 -13.19
CA ALA A 87 -5.51 12.65 -12.85
C ALA A 87 -4.78 13.34 -11.69
N LEU A 88 -4.09 14.44 -11.98
CA LEU A 88 -3.26 15.17 -11.01
C LEU A 88 -3.97 16.40 -10.41
N GLU A 89 -5.25 16.61 -10.73
CA GLU A 89 -6.05 17.71 -10.17
C GLU A 89 -6.03 17.64 -8.65
N ASN A 90 -5.71 18.77 -8.01
CA ASN A 90 -5.59 18.84 -6.56
C ASN A 90 -6.01 20.22 -6.03
N THR A 91 -6.35 20.28 -4.74
CA THR A 91 -6.88 21.50 -4.10
C THR A 91 -5.91 22.11 -3.08
N LYS A 92 -4.67 21.58 -2.96
CA LYS A 92 -3.74 21.93 -1.87
C LYS A 92 -2.29 22.13 -2.27
N VAL A 93 -1.85 21.61 -3.42
CA VAL A 93 -0.49 21.84 -3.93
C VAL A 93 -0.55 23.06 -4.84
N THR A 94 -0.58 24.25 -4.25
CA THR A 94 -0.82 25.51 -4.99
C THR A 94 0.19 25.80 -6.09
N ASP A 95 1.40 25.25 -5.96
CA ASP A 95 2.49 25.45 -6.92
C ASP A 95 2.46 24.41 -8.07
N SER A 96 1.51 23.46 -8.03
CA SER A 96 1.30 22.48 -9.08
C SER A 96 0.53 23.09 -10.26
N PRO A 97 0.88 22.78 -11.52
CA PRO A 97 0.09 23.20 -12.67
C PRO A 97 -1.33 22.58 -12.70
N TYR A 98 -1.59 21.60 -11.85
CA TYR A 98 -2.87 20.89 -11.74
C TYR A 98 -3.73 21.39 -10.56
N TYR A 99 -3.34 22.49 -9.91
CA TYR A 99 -4.10 23.06 -8.81
C TYR A 99 -5.45 23.65 -9.29
N SER A 100 -6.52 23.26 -8.62
CA SER A 100 -7.89 23.71 -8.87
C SER A 100 -8.62 23.86 -7.54
N ALA A 101 -8.82 25.10 -7.08
CA ALA A 101 -9.48 25.37 -5.80
C ALA A 101 -10.96 24.92 -5.78
N SER A 102 -11.60 24.89 -6.95
CA SER A 102 -13.00 24.52 -7.13
C SER A 102 -13.24 23.02 -7.33
N ALA A 103 -12.19 22.21 -7.50
CA ALA A 103 -12.34 20.77 -7.77
C ALA A 103 -13.19 20.06 -6.71
N ALA A 104 -13.02 20.41 -5.44
CA ALA A 104 -13.80 19.85 -4.34
C ALA A 104 -15.30 20.17 -4.44
N SER A 105 -15.67 21.33 -5.00
CA SER A 105 -17.08 21.76 -5.14
C SER A 105 -17.85 20.95 -6.18
N ALA A 106 -17.15 20.27 -7.10
CA ALA A 106 -17.76 19.39 -8.09
C ALA A 106 -18.11 18.01 -7.51
N ILE A 107 -17.63 17.67 -6.31
CA ILE A 107 -17.88 16.38 -5.67
C ILE A 107 -19.29 16.39 -5.07
N PRO A 108 -20.15 15.40 -5.40
CA PRO A 108 -21.48 15.30 -4.81
C PRO A 108 -21.46 15.15 -3.29
N ALA A 109 -22.53 15.59 -2.62
CA ALA A 109 -22.71 15.35 -1.19
C ALA A 109 -22.78 13.84 -0.91
N ALA A 110 -22.37 13.44 0.30
CA ALA A 110 -22.42 12.05 0.72
C ALA A 110 -23.87 11.51 0.68
N ALA A 111 -24.03 10.33 0.09
CA ALA A 111 -25.28 9.59 0.05
C ALA A 111 -25.06 8.15 0.56
N PRO A 112 -24.76 7.98 1.87
CA PRO A 112 -24.41 6.67 2.42
C PRO A 112 -25.59 5.71 2.28
N GLN A 113 -25.26 4.47 1.90
CA GLN A 113 -26.21 3.35 1.78
C GLN A 113 -25.71 2.20 2.64
N ALA A 114 -26.59 1.23 2.89
CA ALA A 114 -26.17 -0.02 3.52
C ALA A 114 -25.23 -0.80 2.59
N ASP A 115 -24.33 -1.58 3.18
CA ASP A 115 -23.42 -2.46 2.44
C ASP A 115 -24.21 -3.42 1.56
N ALA A 116 -23.84 -3.49 0.28
CA ALA A 116 -24.45 -4.43 -0.65
C ALA A 116 -24.06 -5.88 -0.28
N PRO A 117 -24.94 -6.86 -0.52
CA PRO A 117 -24.58 -8.26 -0.32
C PRO A 117 -23.42 -8.66 -1.25
N ILE A 118 -22.46 -9.40 -0.71
CA ILE A 118 -21.33 -9.94 -1.47
C ILE A 118 -21.67 -11.37 -1.92
N ASP A 119 -21.32 -11.70 -3.16
CA ASP A 119 -21.53 -13.04 -3.71
C ASP A 119 -20.80 -14.10 -2.89
N LYS A 120 -21.47 -15.24 -2.62
CA LYS A 120 -20.94 -16.30 -1.75
C LYS A 120 -19.71 -17.01 -2.29
N SER A 121 -19.34 -16.80 -3.56
CA SER A 121 -18.07 -17.30 -4.10
C SER A 121 -16.84 -16.71 -3.41
N VAL A 122 -16.91 -15.51 -2.80
CA VAL A 122 -15.79 -14.94 -2.05
C VAL A 122 -15.49 -15.70 -0.75
N ASP A 123 -16.47 -16.45 -0.23
CA ASP A 123 -16.32 -17.28 0.97
C ASP A 123 -15.45 -18.53 0.67
N LYS A 124 -15.19 -18.82 -0.62
CA LYS A 124 -14.39 -19.97 -1.04
C LYS A 124 -12.94 -19.82 -0.59
N TRP A 125 -12.50 -20.76 0.24
CA TRP A 125 -11.11 -20.85 0.66
C TRP A 125 -10.29 -21.70 -0.33
N PHE A 126 -9.25 -21.11 -0.90
CA PHE A 126 -8.30 -21.81 -1.77
C PHE A 126 -7.18 -22.41 -0.94
N PHE A 127 -6.90 -23.70 -1.16
CA PHE A 127 -5.77 -24.40 -0.57
C PHE A 127 -4.64 -24.43 -1.60
N ILE A 128 -3.63 -23.59 -1.41
CA ILE A 128 -2.48 -23.47 -2.28
C ILE A 128 -1.27 -23.95 -1.50
N SER A 129 -0.67 -25.06 -1.92
CA SER A 129 0.63 -25.50 -1.39
C SER A 129 1.74 -24.78 -2.15
N GLY A 130 2.50 -23.93 -1.48
CA GLY A 130 3.72 -23.36 -2.04
C GLY A 130 4.74 -24.46 -2.37
N SER A 131 5.46 -24.30 -3.47
CA SER A 131 6.62 -25.15 -3.77
C SER A 131 7.65 -24.97 -2.64
N ALA A 132 8.01 -26.07 -1.96
CA ALA A 132 9.03 -26.09 -0.92
C ALA A 132 10.41 -25.68 -1.45
#